data_AF-A0A937VAA5-F1
#
_entry.id   AF-A0A937VAA5-F1
#
_cell.length_a   1.000
_cell.length_b   1.000
_cell.length_c   1.000
_cell.angle_alpha   90.00
_cell.angle_beta   90.00
_cell.angle_gamma   90.00
#
_symmetry.space_group_name_H-M   'P 1'
#
loop_
_entity.id
_entity.type
_entity.pdbx_description
1 polymer ?
#
loop_
_entity_poly.entity_id
_entity_poly.type
_entity_poly.pdbx_seq_one_letter_code
_entity_poly.pdbx_strand_id
1 'polypeptide(L)'
;MLYLAYRGWFAANIPLLPDIPIPEPLRVFPSARVFCLLQTPNRLLELRHARASYLELPEEGYATLASVRRDLSYTQHLARELGWHTVDATGKSVEEVAQEIVTLLPPLPVANLRPATSKAAGRAGVRRSRRSP
;
A
#
# COMPACT_ATOMS: atom_id res chain seq x y z
N MET A 1 -2.17 6.09 -4.48
CA MET A 1 -1.08 6.00 -3.50
C MET A 1 -0.39 7.31 -3.20
N LEU A 2 -0.26 8.23 -4.17
CA LEU A 2 0.28 9.56 -3.91
C LEU A 2 -0.41 10.26 -2.73
N TYR A 3 -1.73 10.14 -2.60
CA TYR A 3 -2.48 10.68 -1.47
C TYR A 3 -2.10 10.04 -0.12
N LEU A 4 -1.95 8.71 -0.07
CA LEU A 4 -1.47 8.01 1.13
C LEU A 4 -0.05 8.45 1.50
N ALA A 5 0.84 8.59 0.52
CA ALA A 5 2.21 9.07 0.71
C ALA A 5 2.24 10.51 1.23
N TYR A 6 1.40 11.40 0.70
CA TYR A 6 1.25 12.77 1.20
C TYR A 6 0.82 12.82 2.68
N ARG A 7 0.12 11.78 3.15
CA ARG A 7 -0.31 11.60 4.54
C ARG A 7 0.68 10.79 5.39
N GLY A 8 1.89 10.53 4.88
CA GLY A 8 2.97 9.84 5.60
C GLY A 8 2.92 8.31 5.52
N TRP A 9 2.06 7.74 4.68
CA TRP A 9 1.94 6.29 4.51
C TRP A 9 2.74 5.80 3.31
N PHE A 10 3.67 4.87 3.55
CA PHE A 10 4.32 4.13 2.48
C PHE A 10 3.41 3.00 2.00
N ALA A 11 3.18 2.95 0.70
CA ALA A 11 2.25 2.00 0.12
C ALA A 11 2.77 1.58 -1.27
N ALA A 12 2.50 0.33 -1.66
CA ALA A 12 2.83 -0.20 -2.99
C ALA A 12 1.56 -0.67 -3.73
N ASN A 13 1.43 -0.30 -5.00
CA ASN A 13 0.35 -0.76 -5.87
C ASN A 13 0.81 -2.00 -6.63
N ILE A 14 0.14 -3.13 -6.43
CA ILE A 14 0.47 -4.40 -7.09
C ILE A 14 -0.72 -4.80 -7.97
N PRO A 15 -0.55 -4.90 -9.31
CA PRO A 15 -1.62 -5.38 -10.18
C PRO A 15 -1.88 -6.87 -9.92
N LEU A 16 -3.16 -7.25 -9.91
CA LEU A 16 -3.58 -8.65 -9.80
C LEU A 16 -4.15 -9.08 -11.14
N LEU A 17 -3.50 -10.06 -11.76
CA LEU A 17 -3.89 -10.63 -13.04
C LEU A 17 -3.81 -12.16 -12.93
N PRO A 18 -4.75 -12.91 -13.52
CA PRO A 18 -4.74 -14.38 -13.44
C PRO A 18 -3.44 -15.01 -13.97
N ASP A 19 -2.87 -14.42 -15.00
CA ASP A 19 -1.69 -14.95 -15.72
C ASP A 19 -0.36 -14.49 -15.11
N ILE A 20 -0.39 -13.60 -14.10
CA ILE A 20 0.80 -13.08 -13.44
C ILE A 20 0.82 -13.59 -12.00
N PRO A 21 1.85 -14.36 -11.60
CA PRO A 21 1.96 -14.83 -10.22
C PRO A 21 2.12 -13.64 -9.28
N ILE A 22 1.45 -13.71 -8.13
CA ILE A 22 1.65 -12.70 -7.10
C ILE A 22 3.07 -12.76 -6.53
N PRO A 23 3.68 -11.61 -6.19
CA PRO A 23 5.00 -11.60 -5.57
C PRO A 23 4.99 -12.36 -4.23
N GLU A 24 5.98 -13.24 -4.03
CA GLU A 24 6.11 -14.01 -2.78
C GLU A 24 6.10 -13.15 -1.51
N PRO A 25 6.77 -11.97 -1.45
CA PRO A 25 6.68 -11.11 -0.27
C PRO A 25 5.26 -10.69 0.10
N LEU A 26 4.33 -10.62 -0.87
CA LEU A 26 2.94 -10.27 -0.63
C LEU A 26 2.17 -11.42 0.05
N ARG A 27 2.54 -12.68 -0.19
CA ARG A 27 1.91 -13.86 0.43
C ARG A 27 2.17 -13.94 1.92
N VAL A 28 3.36 -13.52 2.34
CA VAL A 28 3.80 -13.52 3.75
C VAL A 28 3.59 -12.17 4.43
N PHE A 29 3.17 -11.14 3.69
CA PHE A 29 2.90 -9.83 4.27
C PHE A 29 1.69 -9.89 5.21
N PRO A 30 1.65 -9.11 6.31
CA PRO A 30 0.49 -9.09 7.19
C PRO A 30 -0.80 -8.78 6.42
N SER A 31 -1.70 -9.75 6.32
CA SER A 31 -2.92 -9.67 5.50
C SER A 31 -3.83 -8.50 5.89
N ALA A 32 -3.87 -8.15 7.19
CA ALA A 32 -4.57 -6.99 7.73
C ALA A 32 -4.07 -5.63 7.20
N ARG A 33 -2.95 -5.61 6.47
CA ARG A 33 -2.38 -4.42 5.83
C ARG A 33 -2.42 -4.49 4.30
N VAL A 34 -3.03 -5.53 3.74
CA VAL A 34 -3.23 -5.70 2.30
C VAL A 34 -4.67 -5.38 1.95
N PHE A 35 -4.85 -4.47 1.00
CA PHE A 35 -6.16 -3.98 0.56
C PHE A 35 -6.34 -4.25 -0.93
N CYS A 36 -7.28 -5.13 -1.23
CA CYS A 36 -7.73 -5.41 -2.58
C CYS A 36 -8.76 -4.34 -3.00
N LEU A 37 -8.42 -3.58 -4.04
CA LEU A 37 -9.32 -2.56 -4.59
C LEU A 37 -10.17 -3.17 -5.70
N LEU A 38 -11.48 -3.15 -5.52
CA LEU A 38 -12.45 -3.67 -6.48
C LEU A 38 -13.24 -2.54 -7.13
N GLN A 39 -13.76 -2.81 -8.32
CA GLN A 39 -14.71 -1.95 -9.00
C GLN A 39 -15.78 -2.79 -9.68
N THR A 40 -16.93 -2.19 -9.95
CA THR A 40 -17.96 -2.84 -10.77
C THR A 40 -17.41 -3.16 -12.17
N PRO A 41 -17.84 -4.29 -12.78
CA PRO A 41 -17.35 -4.69 -14.10
C PRO A 41 -17.53 -3.60 -15.17
N ASN A 42 -18.67 -2.93 -15.19
CA ASN A 42 -18.96 -1.89 -16.18
C ASN A 42 -18.03 -0.69 -16.00
N ARG A 43 -17.81 -0.24 -14.76
CA ARG A 43 -16.92 0.89 -14.50
C ARG A 43 -15.47 0.57 -14.87
N LEU A 44 -15.02 -0.65 -14.55
CA LEU A 44 -13.67 -1.08 -14.91
C LEU A 44 -13.50 -1.21 -16.43
N LEU A 45 -14.53 -1.69 -17.14
CA LEU A 45 -14.54 -1.76 -18.60
C LEU A 45 -14.39 -0.37 -19.22
N GLU A 46 -15.17 0.62 -18.79
CA GLU A 46 -15.06 2.01 -19.23
C GLU A 46 -13.64 2.57 -19.03
N LEU A 47 -13.06 2.35 -17.86
CA LEU A 47 -11.70 2.80 -17.55
C LEU A 47 -10.65 2.10 -18.43
N ARG A 48 -10.84 0.82 -18.74
CA ARG A 48 -9.94 0.08 -19.63
C ARG A 48 -10.02 0.58 -21.06
N HIS A 49 -11.22 0.87 -21.59
CA HIS A 49 -11.37 1.50 -22.90
C HIS A 49 -10.67 2.86 -22.94
N ALA A 50 -10.95 3.76 -21.97
CA ALA A 50 -10.30 5.06 -21.90
C ALA A 50 -8.76 4.95 -21.87
N ARG A 51 -8.22 3.97 -21.12
CA ARG A 51 -6.78 3.70 -21.08
C ARG A 51 -6.27 3.13 -22.41
N ALA A 52 -6.99 2.19 -23.02
CA ALA A 52 -6.61 1.60 -24.30
C ALA A 52 -6.54 2.66 -25.39
N SER A 53 -7.54 3.53 -25.47
CA SER A 53 -7.54 4.66 -26.41
C SER A 53 -6.39 5.64 -26.14
N TYR A 54 -6.12 5.99 -24.88
CA TYR A 54 -5.06 6.93 -24.51
C TYR A 54 -3.65 6.38 -24.79
N LEU A 55 -3.45 5.07 -24.61
CA LEU A 55 -2.15 4.41 -24.76
C LEU A 55 -2.00 3.69 -26.12
N GLU A 56 -2.98 3.82 -27.01
CA GLU A 56 -3.03 3.11 -28.31
C GLU A 56 -2.84 1.59 -28.17
N LEU A 57 -3.44 1.00 -27.13
CA LEU A 57 -3.37 -0.43 -26.87
C LEU A 57 -4.52 -1.17 -27.58
N PRO A 58 -4.30 -2.42 -28.03
CA PRO A 58 -5.38 -3.26 -28.53
C PRO A 58 -6.46 -3.47 -27.46
N GLU A 59 -7.73 -3.30 -27.84
CA GLU A 59 -8.85 -3.54 -26.93
C GLU A 59 -9.15 -5.03 -26.78
N GLU A 60 -8.87 -5.83 -27.81
CA GLU A 60 -9.12 -7.27 -27.80
C GLU A 60 -8.38 -7.96 -26.65
N GLY A 61 -9.12 -8.74 -25.87
CA GLY A 61 -8.58 -9.46 -24.71
C GLY A 61 -8.33 -8.58 -23.46
N TYR A 62 -8.18 -7.26 -23.60
CA TYR A 62 -7.91 -6.34 -22.49
C TYR A 62 -9.15 -5.58 -22.01
N ALA A 63 -9.90 -4.99 -22.92
CA ALA A 63 -11.06 -4.14 -22.65
C ALA A 63 -12.37 -4.83 -23.09
N THR A 64 -12.59 -6.05 -22.60
CA THR A 64 -13.85 -6.78 -22.83
C THR A 64 -14.52 -7.13 -21.51
N LEU A 65 -15.86 -7.18 -21.47
CA LEU A 65 -16.59 -7.56 -20.25
C LEU A 65 -16.21 -8.96 -19.74
N ALA A 66 -15.90 -9.88 -20.66
CA ALA A 66 -15.45 -11.23 -20.31
C ALA A 66 -14.08 -11.22 -19.60
N SER A 67 -13.11 -10.48 -20.13
CA SER A 67 -11.78 -10.32 -19.49
C SER A 67 -11.90 -9.66 -18.12
N VAL A 68 -12.68 -8.58 -18.01
CA VAL A 68 -12.90 -7.86 -16.75
C VAL A 68 -13.53 -8.77 -15.69
N ARG A 69 -14.55 -9.56 -16.05
CA ARG A 69 -15.20 -10.49 -15.12
C ARG A 69 -14.24 -11.59 -14.65
N ARG A 70 -13.39 -12.11 -15.54
CA ARG A 70 -12.36 -13.09 -15.20
C ARG A 70 -11.38 -12.53 -14.17
N ASP A 71 -10.86 -11.32 -14.42
CA ASP A 71 -9.89 -10.68 -13.54
C ASP A 71 -10.48 -10.36 -12.16
N LEU A 72 -11.72 -9.85 -12.13
CA LEU A 72 -12.42 -9.59 -10.88
C LEU A 72 -12.70 -10.87 -10.09
N SER A 73 -13.13 -11.94 -10.77
CA SER A 73 -13.40 -13.23 -10.12
C SER A 73 -12.13 -13.83 -9.51
N TYR A 74 -11.02 -13.82 -10.25
CA TYR A 74 -9.71 -14.23 -9.75
C TYR A 74 -9.30 -13.42 -8.52
N THR A 75 -9.39 -12.08 -8.64
CA THR A 75 -9.01 -11.15 -7.57
C THR A 75 -9.82 -11.38 -6.30
N GLN A 76 -11.15 -11.56 -6.42
CA GLN A 76 -12.03 -11.85 -5.29
C GLN A 76 -11.79 -13.22 -4.66
N HIS A 77 -11.42 -14.22 -5.47
CA HIS A 77 -11.04 -15.53 -4.94
C HIS A 77 -9.75 -15.44 -4.14
N LEU A 78 -8.72 -14.83 -4.71
CA LEU A 78 -7.41 -14.65 -4.08
C LEU A 78 -7.49 -13.84 -2.78
N ALA A 79 -8.22 -12.72 -2.79
CA ALA A 79 -8.39 -11.89 -1.60
C ALA A 79 -9.07 -12.66 -0.45
N ARG A 80 -10.04 -13.53 -0.76
CA ARG A 80 -10.68 -14.40 0.24
C ARG A 80 -9.74 -15.48 0.75
N GLU A 81 -8.98 -16.12 -0.14
CA GLU A 81 -8.01 -17.15 0.21
C GLU A 81 -6.93 -16.63 1.16
N LEU A 82 -6.42 -15.43 0.89
CA LEU A 82 -5.31 -14.81 1.64
C LEU A 82 -5.79 -13.90 2.79
N GLY A 83 -7.11 -13.77 2.99
CA GLY A 83 -7.68 -12.97 4.07
C GLY A 83 -7.39 -11.46 3.95
N TRP A 84 -7.33 -10.94 2.73
CA TRP A 84 -7.12 -9.51 2.47
C TRP A 84 -8.41 -8.71 2.66
N HIS A 85 -8.27 -7.46 3.08
CA HIS A 85 -9.41 -6.53 3.08
C HIS A 85 -9.81 -6.20 1.64
N THR A 86 -11.10 -6.03 1.39
CA THR A 86 -11.62 -5.57 0.10
C THR A 86 -12.22 -4.18 0.26
N VAL A 87 -11.86 -3.25 -0.61
CA VAL A 87 -12.42 -1.90 -0.68
C VAL A 87 -13.02 -1.70 -2.06
N ASP A 88 -14.32 -1.40 -2.12
CA ASP A 88 -14.98 -1.03 -3.37
C ASP A 88 -14.65 0.43 -3.70
N ALA A 89 -13.91 0.65 -4.78
CA ALA A 89 -13.50 1.95 -5.28
C ALA A 89 -14.44 2.47 -6.40
N THR A 90 -15.58 1.84 -6.63
CA THR A 90 -16.55 2.29 -7.64
C THR A 90 -17.11 3.66 -7.27
N GLY A 91 -16.89 4.65 -8.13
CA GLY A 91 -17.44 6.01 -7.95
C GLY A 91 -16.79 6.83 -6.83
N LYS A 92 -15.86 6.25 -6.06
CA LYS A 92 -15.15 6.95 -4.99
C LYS A 92 -13.97 7.75 -5.55
N SER A 93 -13.72 8.91 -4.96
CA SER A 93 -12.49 9.67 -5.12
C SER A 93 -11.28 8.93 -4.52
N VAL A 94 -10.07 9.39 -4.85
CA VAL A 94 -8.83 8.81 -4.30
C VAL A 94 -8.76 9.05 -2.79
N GLU A 95 -9.25 10.20 -2.35
CA GLU A 95 -9.33 10.64 -0.96
C GLU A 95 -10.25 9.75 -0.14
N GLU A 96 -11.44 9.45 -0.64
CA GLU A 96 -12.41 8.56 0.03
C GLU A 96 -11.85 7.14 0.17
N VAL A 97 -11.28 6.58 -0.90
CA VAL A 97 -10.64 5.25 -0.85
C VAL A 97 -9.49 5.23 0.15
N ALA A 98 -8.64 6.26 0.16
CA ALA A 98 -7.53 6.34 1.08
C ALA A 98 -7.99 6.49 2.54
N GLN A 99 -9.04 7.26 2.79
CA GLN A 99 -9.60 7.42 4.13
C GLN A 99 -10.18 6.10 4.65
N GLU A 100 -10.85 5.32 3.79
CA GLU A 100 -11.34 3.99 4.14
C GLU A 100 -10.21 3.02 4.48
N ILE A 101 -9.16 2.97 3.64
CA ILE A 101 -7.96 2.17 3.91
C ILE A 101 -7.34 2.54 5.27
N VAL A 102 -7.16 3.83 5.53
CA VAL A 102 -6.57 4.31 6.80
C VAL A 102 -7.43 3.98 8.01
N THR A 103 -8.76 4.01 7.85
CA THR A 103 -9.71 3.67 8.92
C THR A 103 -9.64 2.18 9.27
N LEU A 104 -9.41 1.32 8.27
CA LEU A 104 -9.32 -0.13 8.44
C LEU A 104 -7.92 -0.59 8.87
N LEU A 105 -6.89 0.24 8.72
CA LEU A 105 -5.52 -0.13 9.06
C LEU A 105 -5.39 -0.42 10.57
N PRO A 106 -4.76 -1.54 10.94
CA PRO A 106 -4.44 -1.77 12.34
C PRO A 106 -3.42 -0.73 12.83
N PRO A 107 -3.44 -0.40 14.14
CA PRO A 107 -2.44 0.46 14.76
C PRO A 107 -1.04 0.01 14.34
N LEU A 108 -0.15 0.98 14.08
CA LEU A 108 1.25 0.63 13.87
C LEU A 108 1.72 -0.16 15.10
N PRO A 109 2.41 -1.30 14.90
CA PRO A 109 3.01 -1.99 16.03
C PRO A 109 3.87 -0.96 16.74
N VAL A 110 3.59 -0.76 18.03
CA VAL A 110 4.36 0.17 18.85
C VAL A 110 5.78 -0.38 18.83
N ALA A 111 6.63 0.21 18.00
CA ALA A 111 8.05 -0.09 18.09
C ALA A 111 8.42 0.27 19.53
N ASN A 112 8.96 -0.69 20.28
CA ASN A 112 9.67 -0.39 21.51
C ASN A 112 10.76 0.60 21.13
N LEU A 113 10.44 1.89 21.22
CA LEU A 113 11.39 2.98 21.16
C LEU A 113 12.33 2.72 22.32
N ARG A 114 13.44 2.01 22.05
CA ARG A 114 14.56 2.00 22.98
C ARG A 114 14.84 3.48 23.25
N PRO A 115 14.73 3.94 24.51
CA PRO A 115 15.03 5.33 24.79
C PRO A 115 16.43 5.59 24.26
N ALA A 116 16.55 6.62 23.41
CA ALA A 116 17.85 7.08 22.95
C ALA A 116 18.73 7.21 24.19
N THR A 117 19.80 6.42 24.25
CA THR A 117 20.74 6.46 25.36
C THR A 117 21.17 7.91 25.53
N SER A 118 20.71 8.53 26.63
CA SER A 118 21.17 9.82 27.08
C SER A 118 22.67 9.71 27.29
N LYS A 119 23.45 10.28 26.37
CA LYS A 119 24.88 10.49 26.59
C LYS A 119 24.97 11.65 27.57
N ALA A 120 24.90 11.30 28.86
CA ALA A 120 25.10 12.22 29.96
C ALA A 120 26.47 12.90 29.81
N ALA A 121 26.44 14.22 29.91
CA ALA A 121 27.62 15.06 29.98
C ALA A 121 28.49 14.67 31.19
N GLY A 122 29.74 14.30 30.93
CA GLY A 122 30.80 14.24 31.92
C GLY A 122 31.81 15.35 31.65
N ARG A 123 31.59 16.53 32.23
CA ARG A 123 32.63 17.57 32.40
C ARG A 123 33.54 17.13 33.55
N ALA A 124 34.83 16.95 33.27
CA ALA A 124 35.92 17.11 34.21
C ALA A 124 37.04 17.83 33.43
N GLY A 125 37.34 19.11 33.63
CA GLY A 125 37.77 19.66 34.92
C GLY A 125 39.30 19.58 35.02
N VAL A 126 40.05 20.06 34.02
CA VAL A 126 41.52 20.14 34.09
C VAL A 126 41.89 21.26 35.08
N ARG A 127 42.24 20.84 36.30
CA ARG A 127 42.81 21.66 37.36
C ARG A 127 44.16 22.25 36.93
N ARG A 128 44.28 23.57 37.02
CA ARG A 128 45.56 24.26 37.12
C ARG A 128 46.23 23.88 38.45
N SER A 129 47.48 23.44 38.42
CA SER A 129 48.37 23.51 39.58
C SER A 129 49.64 24.27 39.23
N ARG A 130 49.78 25.44 39.87
CA ARG A 130 51.04 26.16 40.05
C ARG A 130 52.04 25.28 40.79
N ARG A 131 53.33 25.37 40.43
CA ARG A 131 54.48 25.44 41.35
C ARG A 131 55.74 25.80 40.57
N SER A 132 56.28 26.99 40.87
CA SER A 132 57.70 27.36 40.74
C SER A 132 58.44 26.86 42.00
N PRO A 133 59.78 26.97 42.11
CA PRO A 133 60.57 28.20 41.97
C PRO A 133 61.34 28.31 40.66
#